data_AF-U3QY76-F1
#
_entry.id   AF-U3QY76-F1
#
_cell.length_a   1.000
_cell.length_b   1.000
_cell.length_c   1.000
_cell.angle_alpha   90.00
_cell.angle_beta   90.00
_cell.angle_gamma   90.00
#
_symmetry.space_group_name_H-M   'P 1'
#
loop_
_entity.id
_entity.type
_entity.pdbx_description
1 polymer ?
#
loop_
_entity_poly.entity_id
_entity_poly.type
_entity_poly.pdbx_seq_one_letter_code
_entity_poly.pdbx_strand_id
1 'polypeptide(L)' 'EWFRVSSQKSAIPAMVEDYISAFSEVSRALLRYVINMADGNGNTALHYSVSHSNFEIVRLLLDA' A
#
# COMPACT_ATOMS: atom_id res chain seq x y z
N GLU A 1 -9.03 -6.61 -0.13
CA GLU A 1 -8.68 -5.91 -1.39
C GLU A 1 -7.34 -5.20 -1.35
N TRP A 2 -7.05 -4.34 -0.38
CA TRP A 2 -5.78 -3.61 -0.27
C TRP A 2 -4.52 -4.48 -0.47
N PHE A 3 -4.34 -5.53 0.35
CA PHE A 3 -3.21 -6.47 0.21
C PHE A 3 -3.11 -7.18 -1.14
N ARG A 4 -4.24 -7.37 -1.84
CA ARG A 4 -4.25 -7.97 -3.19
C ARG A 4 -3.59 -7.05 -4.21
N VAL A 5 -3.74 -5.74 -4.03
CA VAL A 5 -3.21 -4.70 -4.93
C VAL A 5 -1.79 -4.29 -4.54
N SER A 6 -1.51 -4.10 -3.25
CA SER A 6 -0.26 -3.49 -2.77
C SER A 6 0.88 -4.49 -2.47
N SER A 7 0.56 -5.76 -2.20
CA SER A 7 1.49 -6.66 -1.49
C SER A 7 1.89 -7.91 -2.28
N GLN A 8 1.42 -8.06 -3.52
CA GLN A 8 1.85 -9.10 -4.43
C GLN A 8 3.22 -8.76 -5.03
N LYS A 9 4.04 -9.77 -5.35
CA LYS A 9 5.31 -9.55 -6.07
C LYS A 9 5.09 -8.86 -7.42
N SER A 10 3.97 -9.16 -8.09
CA SER A 10 3.55 -8.55 -9.36
C SER A 10 2.65 -7.31 -9.19
N ALA A 11 2.64 -6.68 -8.00
CA ALA A 11 1.89 -5.44 -7.79
C ALA A 11 2.34 -4.35 -8.76
N ILE A 12 1.38 -3.60 -9.30
CA ILE A 12 1.62 -2.54 -10.28
C ILE A 12 1.60 -1.20 -9.54
N PRO A 13 2.70 -0.42 -9.54
CA PRO A 13 2.78 0.84 -8.79
C PRO A 13 1.65 1.83 -9.11
N ALA A 14 1.32 2.01 -10.39
CA ALA A 14 0.23 2.89 -10.82
C ALA A 14 -1.12 2.51 -10.18
N MET A 15 -1.45 1.22 -10.06
CA MET A 15 -2.69 0.81 -9.40
C MET A 15 -2.66 1.09 -7.90
N VAL A 16 -1.50 1.00 -7.25
CA VAL A 16 -1.37 1.35 -5.82
C VAL A 16 -1.55 2.85 -5.62
N GLU A 17 -0.99 3.66 -6.50
CA GLU A 17 -1.15 5.13 -6.51
C GLU A 17 -2.61 5.54 -6.69
N ASP A 18 -3.35 4.90 -7.62
CA ASP A 18 -4.78 5.14 -7.82
C ASP A 18 -5.58 4.86 -6.53
N TYR A 19 -5.28 3.78 -5.82
CA TYR A 19 -5.92 3.45 -4.55
C TYR A 19 -5.56 4.45 -3.44
N ILE A 20 -4.28 4.84 -3.32
CA ILE A 20 -3.84 5.85 -2.34
C ILE A 20 -4.57 7.17 -2.58
N SER A 21 -4.66 7.59 -3.84
CA SER A 21 -5.35 8.81 -4.25
C SER A 21 -6.84 8.73 -3.90
N ALA A 22 -7.51 7.63 -4.25
CA ALA A 22 -8.92 7.42 -3.93
C ALA A 22 -9.19 7.43 -2.41
N PHE A 23 -8.32 6.83 -1.58
CA PHE A 23 -8.49 6.90 -0.13
C PHE A 23 -8.22 8.29 0.44
N SER A 24 -7.25 9.02 -0.12
CA SER A 24 -6.93 10.40 0.27
C SER A 24 -8.10 11.35 0.00
N GLU A 25 -8.77 11.18 -1.15
CA GLU A 25 -9.97 11.94 -1.53
C GLU A 25 -11.14 11.73 -0.56
N VAL A 26 -11.28 10.51 -0.02
CA VAL A 26 -12.30 10.23 0.99
C VAL A 26 -11.94 10.83 2.34
N SER A 27 -10.74 10.53 2.87
CA SER A 27 -10.23 11.10 4.12
C SER A 27 -8.78 10.70 4.39
N ARG A 28 -7.96 11.65 4.86
CA ARG A 28 -6.62 11.37 5.37
C ARG A 28 -6.59 10.33 6.49
N ALA A 29 -7.61 10.27 7.35
CA ALA A 29 -7.67 9.26 8.41
C ALA A 29 -7.91 7.85 7.85
N LEU A 30 -8.73 7.73 6.79
CA LEU A 30 -8.96 6.47 6.10
C LEU A 30 -7.68 6.00 5.40
N LEU A 31 -7.03 6.88 4.65
CA LEU A 31 -5.74 6.58 4.01
C LEU A 31 -4.75 6.03 5.03
N ARG A 32 -4.54 6.77 6.14
CA ARG A 32 -3.62 6.37 7.21
C ARG A 32 -3.96 5.00 7.78
N TYR A 33 -5.25 4.72 7.99
CA TYR A 33 -5.71 3.43 8.50
C TYR A 33 -5.42 2.29 7.51
N VAL A 34 -5.74 2.47 6.23
CA VAL A 34 -5.59 1.42 5.20
C VAL A 34 -4.12 1.10 4.93
N ILE A 35 -3.26 2.11 4.72
CA ILE A 35 -1.84 1.87 4.38
C ILE A 35 -1.06 1.21 5.53
N ASN A 36 -1.50 1.40 6.78
CA ASN A 36 -0.90 0.82 7.98
C ASN A 36 -1.62 -0.44 8.49
N MET A 37 -2.63 -0.94 7.76
CA MET A 37 -3.27 -2.20 8.10
C MET A 37 -2.25 -3.34 8.05
N ALA A 38 -2.33 -4.23 9.05
CA ALA A 38 -1.56 -5.46 9.09
C ALA A 38 -2.48 -6.64 8.75
N ASP A 39 -1.94 -7.63 8.03
CA ASP A 39 -2.65 -8.89 7.76
C ASP A 39 -2.62 -9.84 8.98
N GLY A 40 -3.12 -11.06 8.81
CA GLY A 40 -3.10 -12.07 9.87
C GLY A 40 -1.69 -12.49 10.34
N ASN A 41 -0.64 -12.17 9.57
CA ASN A 41 0.75 -12.43 9.94
C ASN A 41 1.41 -11.20 10.59
N GLY A 42 0.69 -10.09 10.75
CA GLY A 42 1.25 -8.83 11.25
C GLY A 42 2.01 -8.02 10.19
N ASN A 43 2.00 -8.44 8.91
CA ASN A 43 2.69 -7.74 7.85
C ASN A 43 1.82 -6.63 7.25
N THR A 44 2.40 -5.46 7.05
CA THR A 44 1.78 -4.35 6.32
C THR A 44 2.12 -4.40 4.84
N ALA A 45 1.48 -3.53 4.04
CA ALA A 45 1.86 -3.35 2.65
C ALA A 45 3.37 -3.04 2.50
N LEU A 46 3.92 -2.20 3.39
CA LEU A 46 5.33 -1.82 3.37
C LEU A 46 6.27 -3.02 3.57
N HIS A 47 5.93 -3.95 4.47
CA HIS A 47 6.73 -5.18 4.69
C HIS A 47 6.86 -5.98 3.40
N TYR A 48 5.74 -6.21 2.71
CA TYR A 48 5.74 -6.96 1.45
C TYR A 48 6.41 -6.19 0.32
N SER A 49 6.20 -4.88 0.19
CA SER A 49 6.84 -4.07 -0.86
C SER A 49 8.36 -4.10 -0.73
N VAL A 50 8.90 -4.00 0.49
CA VAL A 50 10.35 -4.14 0.75
C VAL A 50 10.83 -5.56 0.44
N SER A 51 10.13 -6.59 0.93
CA SER A 51 10.53 -7.99 0.70
C SER A 51 10.53 -8.40 -0.78
N HIS A 52 9.70 -7.75 -1.61
CA HIS A 52 9.63 -8.01 -3.04
C HIS A 52 10.53 -7.09 -3.88
N SER A 53 11.29 -6.19 -3.24
CA SER A 53 12.08 -5.15 -3.92
C SER A 53 11.24 -4.23 -4.82
N ASN A 54 9.95 -4.04 -4.48
CA ASN A 54 9.04 -3.13 -5.19
C ASN A 54 9.23 -1.69 -4.67
N PHE A 55 10.41 -1.12 -4.92
CA PHE A 55 10.83 0.16 -4.34
C PHE A 55 9.97 1.36 -4.77
N GLU A 56 9.33 1.29 -5.92
CA GLU A 56 8.37 2.32 -6.35
C GLU A 56 7.14 2.34 -5.42
N ILE A 57 6.62 1.17 -5.05
CA ILE A 57 5.52 1.07 -4.07
C ILE A 57 5.99 1.47 -2.68
N VAL A 58 7.23 1.14 -2.29
CA VAL A 58 7.82 1.63 -1.04
C VAL A 58 7.79 3.16 -1.01
N ARG A 59 8.20 3.83 -2.10
CA ARG A 59 8.17 5.28 -2.20
C ARG A 59 6.75 5.82 -2.08
N LEU A 60 5.79 5.27 -2.82
CA LEU A 60 4.38 5.66 -2.75
C LEU A 60 3.82 5.58 -1.33
N LEU A 61 4.13 4.51 -0.59
CA LEU A 61 3.66 4.33 0.79
C LEU A 61 4.32 5.27 1.80
N LEU A 62 5.54 5.74 1.54
CA LEU A 62 6.25 6.69 2.40
C LEU A 62 5.85 8.15 2.12
N ASP A 63 5.42 8.44 0.89
CA ASP A 63 4.97 9.77 0.47
C ASP A 63 3.48 10.03 0.80
N ALA A 64 2.70 8.98 1.08
CA ALA A 64 1.26 9.02 1.38
C ALA A 64 0.91 9.38 2.85
#